data_AF-A0A974D8S2-F1
#
_entry.id   AF-A0A974D8S2-F1
#
_cell.length_a   1.000
_cell.length_b   1.000
_cell.length_c   1.000
_cell.angle_alpha   90.00
_cell.angle_beta   90.00
_cell.angle_gamma   90.00
#
_symmetry.space_group_name_H-M   'P 1'
#
loop_
_entity.id
_entity.type
_entity.pdbx_description
1 polymer ?
#
loop_
_entity_poly.entity_id
_entity_poly.type
_entity_poly.pdbx_seq_one_letter_code
_entity_poly.pdbx_strand_id
1 'polypeptide(L)'
;REVKTRIKEHRGYIRNFKKDTYTDTIVARHFSAMNHNLNQFKWLVLEVVNIPPRGGDLKLRLSQREMYWIRKFNTVNPKGLNESWSVKSFL
;
A
#
# COMPACT_ATOMS: atom_id res chain seq x y z
N ARG A 1 7.08 -10.21 -1.83
CA ARG A 1 6.33 -10.24 -0.55
C ARG A 1 4.93 -10.78 -0.82
N GLU A 2 4.43 -11.70 0.01
CA GLU A 2 3.10 -12.27 -0.18
C GLU A 2 1.98 -11.30 0.22
N VAL A 3 0.89 -11.30 -0.56
CA VAL A 3 -0.27 -10.42 -0.35
C VAL A 3 -0.89 -10.65 1.03
N LYS A 4 -1.10 -11.91 1.43
CA LYS A 4 -1.74 -12.24 2.73
C LYS A 4 -0.95 -11.68 3.92
N THR A 5 0.38 -11.77 3.88
CA THR A 5 1.27 -11.18 4.90
C THR A 5 1.11 -9.66 4.95
N ARG A 6 1.00 -9.00 3.80
CA ARG A 6 0.75 -7.54 3.73
C ARG A 6 -0.58 -7.14 4.33
N ILE A 7 -1.63 -7.89 4.03
CA ILE A 7 -2.95 -7.67 4.61
C ILE A 7 -2.93 -7.88 6.13
N LYS A 8 -2.27 -8.93 6.62
CA LYS A 8 -2.14 -9.20 8.07
C LYS A 8 -1.45 -8.05 8.80
N GLU A 9 -0.37 -7.50 8.24
CA GLU A 9 0.32 -6.34 8.80
C GLU A 9 -0.56 -5.10 8.84
N HIS A 10 -1.23 -4.73 7.74
CA HIS A 10 -2.14 -3.59 7.74
C HIS A 10 -3.23 -3.72 8.81
N ARG A 11 -3.83 -4.92 8.93
CA ARG A 11 -4.81 -5.19 9.99
C ARG A 11 -4.21 -5.05 11.39
N GLY A 12 -2.95 -5.46 11.57
CA GLY A 12 -2.20 -5.29 12.81
C GLY A 12 -1.97 -3.82 13.16
N TYR A 13 -1.53 -3.01 12.20
CA TYR A 13 -1.29 -1.58 12.40
C TYR A 13 -2.58 -0.82 12.72
N ILE A 14 -3.68 -1.12 12.02
CA ILE A 14 -4.99 -0.53 12.30
C ILE A 14 -5.46 -0.89 13.72
N ARG A 15 -5.34 -2.16 14.11
CA ARG A 15 -5.78 -2.63 15.45
C ARG A 15 -4.97 -1.99 16.58
N ASN A 16 -3.67 -1.88 16.39
CA ASN A 16 -2.72 -1.44 17.41
C ASN A 16 -2.22 -0.02 17.15
N PHE A 17 -3.07 0.83 16.54
CA PHE A 17 -2.68 2.19 16.17
C PHE A 17 -2.25 2.99 17.41
N LYS A 18 -1.05 3.57 17.34
CA LYS A 18 -0.55 4.51 18.33
C LYS A 18 0.26 5.58 17.59
N LYS A 19 -0.11 6.84 17.78
CA LYS A 19 0.56 8.00 17.18
C LYS A 19 2.05 8.00 17.52
N ASP A 20 2.88 8.41 16.57
CA ASP A 20 4.34 8.55 16.71
C ASP A 20 5.05 7.22 17.04
N THR A 21 4.49 6.11 16.56
CA THR A 21 5.10 4.77 16.64
C THR A 21 5.15 4.08 15.27
N TYR A 22 5.77 2.90 15.19
CA TYR A 22 5.81 2.12 13.93
C TYR A 22 4.42 1.70 13.43
N THR A 23 3.37 1.75 14.26
CA THR A 23 1.99 1.49 13.84
C THR A 23 1.28 2.72 13.29
N ASP A 24 1.89 3.91 13.41
CA ASP A 24 1.39 5.18 12.86
C ASP A 24 1.60 5.26 11.34
N THR A 25 0.93 4.37 10.63
CA THR A 25 0.82 4.40 9.18
C THR A 25 -0.37 5.28 8.76
N ILE A 26 -0.31 5.89 7.58
CA ILE A 26 -1.41 6.72 7.05
C ILE A 26 -2.76 6.00 7.03
N VAL A 27 -2.78 4.69 6.74
CA VAL A 27 -3.99 3.86 6.77
C VAL A 27 -4.52 3.73 8.20
N ALA A 28 -3.67 3.39 9.16
CA ALA A 28 -4.07 3.24 10.56
C ALA A 28 -4.54 4.58 11.17
N ARG A 29 -3.83 5.66 10.85
CA ARG A 29 -4.18 7.02 11.24
C ARG A 29 -5.54 7.43 10.68
N HIS A 30 -5.82 7.15 9.41
CA HIS A 30 -7.11 7.42 8.80
C HIS A 30 -8.25 6.63 9.47
N PHE A 31 -8.03 5.33 9.73
CA PHE A 31 -9.02 4.51 10.46
C PHE A 31 -9.33 5.08 11.85
N SER A 32 -8.31 5.51 12.58
CA SER A 32 -8.49 6.13 13.89
C SER A 32 -9.19 7.48 13.81
N ALA A 33 -8.78 8.36 12.89
CA ALA A 33 -9.33 9.70 12.74
C ALA A 33 -10.81 9.69 12.28
N MET A 34 -11.18 8.71 11.45
CA MET A 34 -12.54 8.57 10.90
C MET A 34 -13.41 7.59 11.69
N ASN A 35 -12.92 7.08 12.82
CA ASN A 35 -13.61 6.09 13.67
C ASN A 35 -14.10 4.84 12.90
N HIS A 36 -13.25 4.31 12.02
CA HIS A 36 -13.56 3.12 11.23
C HIS A 36 -13.27 1.82 12.01
N ASN A 37 -14.12 0.81 11.80
CA ASN A 37 -13.92 -0.54 12.31
C ASN A 37 -13.02 -1.36 11.38
N LEU A 38 -12.18 -2.24 11.94
CA LEU A 38 -11.32 -3.15 11.19
C LEU A 38 -12.07 -4.05 10.18
N ASN A 39 -13.36 -4.32 10.39
CA ASN A 39 -14.21 -5.09 9.47
C ASN A 39 -14.56 -4.32 8.18
N GLN A 40 -14.42 -2.99 8.19
CA GLN A 40 -14.56 -2.13 7.02
C GLN A 40 -13.31 -2.17 6.13
N PHE A 41 -12.18 -2.69 6.61
CA PHE A 41 -11.00 -2.91 5.78
C PHE A 41 -11.28 -4.00 4.74
N LYS A 42 -11.35 -3.59 3.47
CA LYS A 42 -11.47 -4.48 2.30
C LYS A 42 -10.21 -4.41 1.46
N TRP A 43 -9.91 -5.48 0.74
CA TRP A 43 -8.74 -5.56 -0.14
C TRP A 43 -9.07 -6.36 -1.40
N LEU A 44 -8.35 -6.05 -2.47
CA LEU A 44 -8.42 -6.73 -3.76
C LEU A 44 -7.02 -6.75 -4.37
N VAL A 45 -6.68 -7.80 -5.11
CA VAL A 45 -5.46 -7.84 -5.92
C VAL A 45 -5.72 -7.13 -7.23
N LEU A 46 -4.98 -6.06 -7.51
CA LEU A 46 -5.08 -5.32 -8.77
C LEU A 46 -4.35 -6.02 -9.93
N GLU A 47 -3.19 -6.62 -9.64
CA GLU A 47 -2.32 -7.23 -10.65
C GLU A 47 -1.39 -8.26 -10.01
N VAL A 48 -1.12 -9.35 -10.74
CA VAL A 48 -0.05 -10.30 -10.43
C VAL A 48 1.10 -10.03 -11.39
N VAL A 49 2.21 -9.50 -10.87
CA VAL A 49 3.39 -9.14 -11.68
C VAL A 49 4.32 -10.33 -11.80
N ASN A 50 4.47 -10.84 -13.02
CA ASN A 50 5.37 -11.95 -13.33
C ASN A 50 6.77 -11.46 -13.72
N ILE A 51 7.77 -12.30 -13.43
CA ILE A 51 9.14 -12.11 -13.91
C ILE A 51 9.18 -12.57 -15.38
N PRO A 52 9.76 -11.77 -16.31
CA PRO A 52 9.94 -12.18 -17.70
C PRO A 52 10.80 -13.44 -17.82
N PRO A 53 10.67 -14.21 -18.93
CA PRO A 53 11.52 -15.39 -19.17
C PRO A 53 13.02 -15.12 -19.15
N ARG A 54 13.44 -13.88 -19.44
CA ARG A 54 14.85 -13.44 -19.46
C ARG A 54 15.33 -12.89 -18.11
N GLY A 55 14.56 -13.10 -17.03
CA GLY A 55 14.83 -12.54 -15.72
C GLY A 55 14.53 -11.04 -15.65
N GLY A 56 15.20 -10.35 -14.72
CA GLY A 56 15.03 -8.93 -14.44
C GLY A 56 14.72 -8.64 -12.97
N ASP A 57 14.80 -7.37 -12.59
CA ASP A 57 14.53 -6.94 -11.22
C ASP A 57 13.02 -6.89 -10.94
N LEU A 58 12.51 -7.92 -10.25
CA LEU A 58 11.10 -7.99 -9.82
C LEU A 58 10.73 -6.81 -8.90
N LYS A 59 11.65 -6.35 -8.04
CA LYS A 59 11.38 -5.22 -7.14
C LYS A 59 11.18 -3.95 -7.92
N LEU A 60 12.05 -3.68 -8.90
CA LEU A 60 11.92 -2.55 -9.82
C LEU A 60 10.57 -2.57 -10.54
N ARG A 61 10.19 -3.74 -11.09
CA ARG A 61 8.90 -3.92 -11.79
C ARG A 61 7.72 -3.69 -10.86
N LEU A 62 7.75 -4.24 -9.64
CA LEU A 62 6.70 -4.02 -8.66
C LEU A 62 6.55 -2.53 -8.34
N SER A 63 7.65 -1.80 -8.13
CA SER A 63 7.61 -0.35 -7.89
C SER A 63 7.05 0.44 -9.07
N GLN A 64 7.41 0.07 -10.31
CA GLN A 64 6.85 0.68 -11.51
C GLN A 64 5.34 0.44 -11.64
N ARG A 65 4.87 -0.79 -11.39
CA ARG A 65 3.45 -1.13 -11.45
C ARG A 65 2.65 -0.49 -10.32
N GLU A 66 3.22 -0.42 -9.11
CA GLU A 66 2.63 0.31 -7.99
C GLU A 66 2.45 1.81 -8.34
N MET A 67 3.48 2.46 -8.89
CA MET A 67 3.36 3.86 -9.37
C MET A 67 2.26 3.99 -10.42
N TYR A 68 2.22 3.09 -11.41
CA TYR A 68 1.18 3.10 -12.44
C TYR A 68 -0.22 3.08 -11.83
N TRP A 69 -0.48 2.20 -10.86
CA TRP A 69 -1.80 2.12 -10.21
C TRP A 69 -2.12 3.31 -9.32
N ILE A 70 -1.14 3.85 -8.57
CA ILE A 70 -1.34 5.07 -7.78
C ILE A 70 -1.76 6.24 -8.67
N ARG A 71 -1.09 6.42 -9.82
CA ARG A 71 -1.43 7.46 -10.80
C ARG A 71 -2.77 7.19 -11.49
N LYS A 72 -3.00 5.95 -11.93
CA LYS A 72 -4.21 5.56 -12.69
C LYS A 72 -5.48 5.79 -11.88
N PHE A 73 -5.46 5.49 -10.57
CA PHE A 73 -6.61 5.67 -9.69
C PHE A 73 -6.59 6.99 -8.90
N ASN A 74 -5.56 7.81 -9.05
CA ASN A 74 -5.41 9.08 -8.35
C ASN A 74 -5.54 8.96 -6.82
N THR A 75 -4.82 8.00 -6.24
CA THR A 75 -4.98 7.61 -4.83
C THR A 75 -4.01 8.32 -3.87
N VAL A 76 -3.41 9.43 -4.29
CA VAL A 76 -2.58 10.28 -3.41
C VAL A 76 -3.48 11.14 -2.53
N ASN A 77 -3.08 11.33 -1.27
CA ASN A 77 -3.74 12.24 -0.34
C ASN A 77 -3.89 13.66 -0.95
N PRO A 78 -5.06 14.31 -0.89
CA PRO A 78 -6.25 13.95 -0.08
C PRO A 78 -7.26 13.00 -0.75
N LYS A 79 -7.07 12.65 -2.03
CA LYS A 79 -8.02 11.81 -2.78
C LYS A 79 -7.92 10.32 -2.45
N GLY A 80 -6.80 9.89 -1.88
CA GLY A 80 -6.61 8.56 -1.33
C GLY A 80 -5.61 8.55 -0.18
N LEU A 81 -5.07 7.37 0.14
CA LEU A 81 -4.22 7.15 1.31
C LEU A 81 -2.74 6.93 0.96
N ASN A 82 -2.32 7.15 -0.29
CA ASN A 82 -0.90 7.16 -0.63
C ASN A 82 -0.29 8.54 -0.32
N GLU A 83 0.88 8.56 0.32
CA GLU A 83 1.57 9.80 0.69
C GLU A 83 2.14 10.52 -0.54
N SER A 84 2.74 9.76 -1.46
CA SER A 84 3.31 10.27 -2.70
C SER A 84 3.46 9.16 -3.72
N TRP A 85 3.83 9.52 -4.95
CA TRP A 85 4.44 8.62 -5.93
C TRP A 85 5.69 9.28 -6.50
N SER A 86 6.68 8.47 -6.90
CA SER A 86 7.91 8.97 -7.49
C SER A 86 8.43 8.04 -8.56
N VAL A 87 8.95 8.61 -9.65
CA VAL A 87 9.68 7.88 -10.68
C VAL A 87 11.12 7.61 -10.24
N LYS A 88 11.68 8.42 -9.33
CA LYS A 88 13.06 8.27 -8.82
C LYS A 88 13.30 6.95 -8.11
N SER A 89 12.24 6.29 -7.63
CA SER A 89 12.34 5.01 -6.92
C SER A 89 12.73 3.84 -7.83
N PHE A 90 12.81 4.05 -9.15
CA PHE A 90 13.13 3.03 -10.15
C PHE A 90 13.77 3.60 -11.43
N LEU A 91 14.42 4.76 -11.34
CA LEU A 91 15.37 5.30 -12.32
C LEU A 91 16.78 5.09 -11.78
#